data_AF-A0A4Z1KKA5-F1
#
_entry.id   AF-A0A4Z1KKA5-F1
#
_cell.length_a   1.000
_cell.length_b   1.000
_cell.length_c   1.000
_cell.angle_alpha   90.00
_cell.angle_beta   90.00
_cell.angle_gamma   90.00
#
_symmetry.space_group_name_H-M   'P 1'
#
loop_
_entity.id
_entity.type
_entity.pdbx_description
1 polymer ?
#
loop_
_entity_poly.entity_id
_entity_poly.type
_entity_poly.pdbx_seq_one_letter_code
_entity_poly.pdbx_strand_id
1 'polypeptide(L)'
;MMRRIYEKSEMTIGWLGLGDDEGEQAIQFMRMLANHKKRLDLVHHRRVGGERRAKEEELGNELSDGSKWAALERLLLRPWWTRVWTLQEYLVPRKFVFQCGYETIDRRKLTAAMSAISSCRRIDETLLAHKAFEAPWIRRRIFQWCQRGAPVQLIGLMGYISNYKASDPRDRVYSVLGLAADGFLADPPRYQDSFERVYSNLVKSFVEKHKSLDILCFVDRFHCLEHSHGQPRLPSWVPDWRADVQPWMVPAIAAQSGAKNVGNLRPLIFLYPEGNKYDVFMAGKSRAPLKYNFSSDFRILTCQGAFVDLVDGIGGLKVVYTDEDKTNDEVAKVYQSVESTSIHGTSEASQINAKLLNQAELDSEQAPRYMDHIFRCLMLNRQDRYLSQDIPAKEFSYLEFQAF
;
A
#
# COMPACT_ATOMS: atom_id res chain seq x y z
N MET A 1 18.50 14.14 10.37
CA MET A 1 18.42 15.48 11.00
C MET A 1 17.02 15.74 11.56
N MET A 2 15.95 15.65 10.76
CA MET A 2 14.56 15.90 11.20
C MET A 2 14.06 15.06 12.38
N ARG A 3 14.23 13.72 12.36
CA ARG A 3 13.84 12.86 13.49
C ARG A 3 14.35 13.35 14.84
N ARG A 4 15.63 13.72 14.94
CA ARG A 4 16.24 14.19 16.19
C ARG A 4 15.59 15.48 16.73
N ILE A 5 15.08 16.33 15.85
CA ILE A 5 14.37 17.56 16.23
C ILE A 5 13.07 17.19 16.93
N TYR A 6 12.26 16.35 16.31
CA TYR A 6 10.97 15.90 16.85
C TYR A 6 11.11 14.95 18.05
N GLU A 7 12.19 14.18 18.17
CA GLU A 7 12.46 13.36 19.35
C GLU A 7 12.74 14.21 20.59
N LYS A 8 13.37 15.38 20.38
CA LYS A 8 13.75 16.31 21.44
C LYS A 8 12.70 17.41 21.67
N SER A 9 11.67 17.50 20.85
CA SER A 9 10.63 18.50 21.06
C SER A 9 9.81 18.16 22.30
N GLU A 10 9.49 19.18 23.09
CA GLU A 10 8.58 19.03 24.22
C GLU A 10 7.16 18.70 23.73
N MET A 11 6.75 19.39 22.67
CA MET A 11 5.47 19.23 22.00
C MET A 11 5.59 19.61 20.54
N THR A 12 4.91 18.87 19.67
CA THR A 12 4.77 19.21 18.24
C THR A 12 3.30 19.47 17.93
N ILE A 13 3.06 20.52 17.16
CA ILE A 13 1.71 20.90 16.72
C ILE A 13 1.59 20.62 15.22
N GLY A 14 0.65 19.75 14.85
CA GLY A 14 0.19 19.61 13.47
C GLY A 14 -0.82 20.70 13.17
N TRP A 15 -0.38 21.77 12.51
CA TRP A 15 -1.27 22.85 12.10
C TRP A 15 -2.05 22.46 10.84
N LEU A 16 -3.37 22.31 10.97
CA LEU A 16 -4.27 21.95 9.88
C LEU A 16 -4.83 23.16 9.14
N GLY A 17 -4.50 24.39 9.55
CA GLY A 17 -4.98 25.62 8.93
C GLY A 17 -5.85 26.43 9.87
N LEU A 18 -6.40 27.52 9.33
CA LEU A 18 -7.35 28.37 10.03
C LEU A 18 -8.62 27.57 10.36
N GLY A 19 -9.42 28.11 11.29
CA GLY A 19 -10.70 27.51 11.71
C GLY A 19 -11.83 27.71 10.68
N ASP A 20 -11.52 28.36 9.56
CA ASP A 20 -12.38 28.49 8.39
C ASP A 20 -12.67 27.13 7.72
N ASP A 21 -13.59 27.15 6.75
CA ASP A 21 -14.05 25.97 6.01
C ASP A 21 -14.49 24.80 6.90
N GLU A 22 -15.20 25.13 7.98
CA GLU A 22 -15.75 24.16 8.93
C GLU A 22 -14.69 23.32 9.68
N GLY A 23 -13.42 23.77 9.67
CA GLY A 23 -12.31 23.03 10.27
C GLY A 23 -12.44 22.84 11.78
N GLU A 24 -12.93 23.85 12.51
CA GLU A 24 -13.20 23.74 13.95
C GLU A 24 -14.33 22.76 14.26
N GLN A 25 -15.40 22.78 13.46
CA GLN A 25 -16.54 21.86 13.59
C GLN A 25 -16.10 20.41 13.31
N ALA A 26 -15.22 20.21 12.33
CA ALA A 26 -14.61 18.91 12.05
C ALA A 26 -13.78 18.39 13.24
N ILE A 27 -12.99 19.24 13.91
CA ILE A 27 -12.25 18.84 15.12
C ILE A 27 -13.21 18.48 16.26
N GLN A 28 -14.26 19.28 16.47
CA GLN A 28 -15.31 19.00 17.45
C GLN A 28 -15.99 17.65 17.16
N PHE A 29 -16.31 17.38 15.90
CA PHE A 29 -16.91 16.13 15.48
C PHE A 29 -15.98 14.93 15.67
N MET A 30 -14.69 15.05 15.36
CA MET A 30 -13.72 13.99 15.67
C MET A 30 -13.63 13.68 17.17
N ARG A 31 -13.70 14.70 18.04
CA ARG A 31 -13.74 14.47 19.50
C ARG A 31 -15.02 13.73 19.92
N MET A 32 -16.17 14.08 19.32
CA MET A 32 -17.43 13.36 19.53
C MET A 32 -17.30 11.89 19.10
N LEU A 33 -16.78 11.62 17.89
CA LEU A 33 -16.56 10.26 17.38
C LEU A 33 -15.61 9.47 18.28
N ALA A 34 -14.53 10.09 18.76
CA ALA A 34 -13.60 9.46 19.71
C ALA A 34 -14.29 9.00 20.99
N ASN A 35 -15.21 9.80 21.54
CA ASN A 35 -15.98 9.46 22.74
C ASN A 35 -16.97 8.30 22.49
N HIS A 36 -17.49 8.17 21.26
CA HIS A 36 -18.41 7.11 20.87
C HIS A 36 -17.73 5.83 20.37
N LYS A 37 -16.40 5.78 20.32
CA LYS A 37 -15.64 4.63 19.79
C LYS A 37 -16.13 3.28 20.33
N LYS A 38 -16.32 3.14 21.65
CA LYS A 38 -16.78 1.88 22.26
C LYS A 38 -18.16 1.44 21.76
N ARG A 39 -19.11 2.39 21.67
CA ARG A 39 -20.46 2.15 21.15
C ARG A 39 -20.39 1.68 19.70
N LEU A 40 -19.63 2.40 18.87
CA LEU A 40 -19.51 2.12 17.43
C LEU A 40 -18.80 0.81 17.14
N ASP A 41 -17.77 0.44 17.92
CA ASP A 41 -17.12 -0.85 17.80
C ASP A 41 -18.09 -2.00 18.11
N LEU A 42 -18.91 -1.87 19.16
CA LEU A 42 -19.94 -2.87 19.51
C LEU A 42 -20.98 -3.02 18.41
N VAL A 43 -21.48 -1.91 17.87
CA VAL A 43 -22.43 -1.91 16.73
C VAL A 43 -21.82 -2.63 15.53
N HIS A 44 -20.58 -2.28 15.18
CA HIS A 44 -19.87 -2.90 14.08
C HIS A 44 -19.70 -4.43 14.28
N HIS A 45 -19.29 -4.86 15.48
CA HIS A 45 -19.16 -6.29 15.80
C HIS A 45 -20.48 -7.06 15.68
N ARG A 46 -21.60 -6.48 16.12
CA ARG A 46 -22.93 -7.11 15.96
C ARG A 46 -23.33 -7.26 14.49
N ARG A 47 -23.10 -6.24 13.67
CA ARG A 47 -23.35 -6.31 12.21
C ARG A 47 -22.53 -7.41 11.54
N VAL A 48 -21.22 -7.47 11.83
CA VAL A 48 -20.34 -8.55 11.37
C VAL A 48 -20.86 -9.91 11.82
N GLY A 49 -21.40 -10.02 13.04
CA GLY A 49 -22.05 -11.21 13.57
C GLY A 49 -23.27 -11.71 12.78
N GLY A 50 -23.84 -10.90 11.88
CA GLY A 50 -25.00 -11.27 11.04
C GLY A 50 -26.33 -10.67 11.50
N GLU A 51 -26.33 -9.74 12.46
CA GLU A 51 -27.50 -8.98 12.85
C GLU A 51 -27.82 -7.93 11.75
N ARG A 52 -28.64 -8.32 10.75
CA ARG A 52 -29.04 -7.47 9.61
C ARG A 52 -30.05 -6.36 9.94
N ARG A 53 -30.72 -6.40 11.09
CA ARG A 53 -31.71 -5.39 11.50
C ARG A 53 -31.04 -4.25 12.24
N ALA A 54 -30.60 -3.30 11.45
CA ALA A 54 -29.69 -2.24 11.85
C ALA A 54 -29.88 -1.03 10.91
N LYS A 55 -31.11 -0.59 10.68
CA LYS A 55 -31.36 0.67 9.95
C LYS A 55 -30.90 1.87 10.81
N GLU A 56 -30.91 3.07 10.25
CA GLU A 56 -30.42 4.39 10.76
C GLU A 56 -30.43 4.65 12.28
N GLU A 57 -31.25 3.94 13.07
CA GLU A 57 -31.23 3.88 14.54
C GLU A 57 -29.87 3.53 15.17
N GLU A 58 -28.92 2.91 14.45
CA GLU A 58 -27.67 2.40 15.06
C GLU A 58 -26.49 3.38 15.18
N LEU A 59 -26.37 4.35 14.27
CA LEU A 59 -25.33 5.38 14.36
C LEU A 59 -25.67 6.39 15.46
N GLY A 60 -26.97 6.65 15.65
CA GLY A 60 -27.49 7.73 16.47
C GLY A 60 -27.62 9.03 15.67
N ASN A 61 -28.68 9.80 15.95
CA ASN A 61 -29.02 11.03 15.23
C ASN A 61 -27.87 12.03 15.19
N GLU A 62 -27.05 12.11 16.23
CA GLU A 62 -25.90 13.01 16.31
C GLU A 62 -24.77 12.69 15.30
N LEU A 63 -24.70 11.44 14.83
CA LEU A 63 -23.70 10.92 13.88
C LEU A 63 -24.24 10.77 12.45
N SER A 64 -25.55 10.86 12.23
CA SER A 64 -26.16 10.83 10.90
C SER A 64 -26.15 12.20 10.19
N ASP A 65 -25.55 13.21 10.82
CA ASP A 65 -25.47 14.57 10.28
C ASP A 65 -24.43 14.66 9.15
N GLY A 66 -24.91 14.64 7.91
CA GLY A 66 -24.08 14.71 6.71
C GLY A 66 -23.22 15.97 6.61
N SER A 67 -23.62 17.08 7.23
CA SER A 67 -22.81 18.32 7.22
C SER A 67 -21.52 18.16 8.02
N LYS A 68 -21.57 17.47 9.16
CA LYS A 68 -20.38 17.18 9.98
C LYS A 68 -19.40 16.24 9.29
N TRP A 69 -19.92 15.26 8.54
CA TRP A 69 -19.12 14.37 7.71
C TRP A 69 -18.45 15.11 6.55
N ALA A 70 -19.16 16.02 5.88
CA ALA A 70 -18.58 16.87 4.84
C ALA A 70 -17.48 17.80 5.39
N ALA A 71 -17.70 18.42 6.56
CA ALA A 71 -16.69 19.21 7.25
C ALA A 71 -15.43 18.38 7.57
N LEU A 72 -15.63 17.17 8.11
CA LEU A 72 -14.56 16.22 8.40
C LEU A 72 -13.81 15.83 7.12
N GLU A 73 -14.51 15.55 6.03
CA GLU A 73 -13.90 15.22 4.75
C GLU A 73 -12.96 16.33 4.27
N ARG A 74 -13.43 17.58 4.29
CA ARG A 74 -12.61 18.74 3.90
C ARG A 74 -11.36 18.88 4.76
N LEU A 75 -11.48 18.69 6.08
CA LEU A 75 -10.34 18.73 7.01
C LEU A 75 -9.31 17.62 6.71
N LEU A 76 -9.76 16.41 6.41
CA LEU A 76 -8.89 15.25 6.15
C LEU A 76 -8.28 15.27 4.73
N LEU A 77 -8.83 16.06 3.81
CA LEU A 77 -8.26 16.32 2.49
C LEU A 77 -7.22 17.45 2.47
N ARG A 78 -7.00 18.15 3.59
CA ARG A 78 -6.04 19.27 3.63
C ARG A 78 -4.60 18.79 3.33
N PRO A 79 -3.75 19.63 2.70
CA PRO A 79 -2.42 19.23 2.22
C PRO A 79 -1.47 18.66 3.28
N TRP A 80 -1.66 18.99 4.56
CA TRP A 80 -0.82 18.48 5.64
C TRP A 80 -0.78 16.94 5.66
N TRP A 81 -1.91 16.28 5.38
CA TRP A 81 -2.03 14.81 5.41
C TRP A 81 -1.25 14.12 4.30
N THR A 82 -0.95 14.79 3.20
CA THR A 82 -0.24 14.17 2.08
C THR A 82 1.17 14.69 1.94
N ARG A 83 1.74 15.43 2.90
CA ARG A 83 3.17 15.82 2.86
C ARG A 83 4.05 14.72 3.45
N VAL A 84 5.13 14.35 2.77
CA VAL A 84 6.01 13.24 3.23
C VAL A 84 6.63 13.49 4.61
N TRP A 85 7.08 14.71 4.88
CA TRP A 85 7.76 15.06 6.13
C TRP A 85 6.83 15.09 7.36
N THR A 86 5.52 15.30 7.15
CA THR A 86 4.55 15.36 8.26
C THR A 86 4.36 14.00 8.92
N LEU A 87 4.85 12.93 8.30
CA LEU A 87 4.90 11.61 8.92
C LEU A 87 5.84 11.60 10.13
N GLN A 88 7.04 12.18 10.02
CA GLN A 88 7.95 12.30 11.17
C GLN A 88 7.41 13.28 12.21
N GLU A 89 6.78 14.39 11.78
CA GLU A 89 6.11 15.34 12.68
C GLU A 89 5.09 14.64 13.58
N TYR A 90 4.32 13.69 13.03
CA TYR A 90 3.26 12.99 13.76
C TYR A 90 3.76 11.82 14.62
N LEU A 91 4.66 11.00 14.08
CA LEU A 91 5.04 9.73 14.69
C LEU A 91 6.09 9.88 15.79
N VAL A 92 7.04 10.80 15.59
CA VAL A 92 8.27 10.86 16.40
C VAL A 92 8.09 11.55 17.75
N PRO A 93 7.35 12.67 17.88
CA PRO A 93 7.25 13.39 19.15
C PRO A 93 6.58 12.58 20.26
N ARG A 94 6.99 12.85 21.50
CA ARG A 94 6.33 12.31 22.70
C ARG A 94 4.93 12.88 22.88
N LYS A 95 4.79 14.20 22.73
CA LYS A 95 3.51 14.92 22.78
C LYS A 95 3.20 15.54 21.42
N PHE A 96 2.02 15.23 20.89
CA PHE A 96 1.55 15.73 19.60
C PHE A 96 0.07 16.12 19.70
N VAL A 97 -0.27 17.28 19.13
CA VAL A 97 -1.64 17.79 19.04
C VAL A 97 -1.87 18.33 17.63
N PHE A 98 -3.02 18.01 17.05
CA PHE A 98 -3.52 18.72 15.88
C PHE A 98 -4.27 19.97 16.31
N GLN A 99 -4.05 21.06 15.58
CA GLN A 99 -4.73 22.32 15.80
C GLN A 99 -5.33 22.82 14.48
N CYS A 100 -6.58 23.26 14.53
CA CYS A 100 -7.29 23.91 13.43
C CYS A 100 -8.06 25.09 14.02
N GLY A 101 -7.68 26.32 13.68
CA GLY A 101 -8.17 27.50 14.38
C GLY A 101 -7.91 27.44 15.90
N TYR A 102 -8.96 27.61 16.71
CA TYR A 102 -8.90 27.51 18.17
C TYR A 102 -9.12 26.09 18.69
N GLU A 103 -9.55 25.16 17.83
CA GLU A 103 -9.84 23.80 18.23
C GLU A 103 -8.62 22.88 18.13
N THR A 104 -8.55 21.95 19.07
CA THR A 104 -7.44 21.00 19.17
C THR A 104 -7.91 19.57 19.41
N ILE A 105 -7.14 18.62 18.90
CA ILE A 105 -7.30 17.20 19.18
C ILE A 105 -5.94 16.53 19.38
N ASP A 106 -5.78 15.85 20.52
CA ASP A 106 -4.56 15.12 20.81
C ASP A 106 -4.48 13.80 20.01
N ARG A 107 -3.26 13.28 19.87
CA ARG A 107 -2.97 12.06 19.11
C ARG A 107 -3.77 10.82 19.56
N ARG A 108 -4.09 10.69 20.86
CA ARG A 108 -4.89 9.56 21.37
C ARG A 108 -6.34 9.68 20.95
N LYS A 109 -6.94 10.87 21.10
CA LYS A 109 -8.31 11.15 20.66
C LYS A 109 -8.45 11.01 19.15
N LEU A 110 -7.48 11.50 18.36
CA LEU A 110 -7.49 11.28 16.91
C LEU A 110 -7.45 9.78 16.55
N THR A 111 -6.57 9.01 17.21
CA THR A 111 -6.48 7.56 16.96
C THR A 111 -7.81 6.85 17.26
N ALA A 112 -8.51 7.28 18.33
CA ALA A 112 -9.83 6.79 18.68
C ALA A 112 -10.90 7.24 17.67
N ALA A 113 -10.87 8.51 17.23
CA ALA A 113 -11.76 9.05 16.20
C ALA A 113 -11.62 8.30 14.89
N MET A 114 -10.40 8.06 14.41
CA MET A 114 -10.16 7.32 13.17
C MET A 114 -10.65 5.87 13.26
N SER A 115 -10.55 5.23 14.44
CA SER A 115 -11.19 3.93 14.68
C SER A 115 -12.70 4.02 14.55
N ALA A 116 -13.34 4.99 15.20
CA ALA A 116 -14.77 5.21 15.12
C ALA A 116 -15.24 5.47 13.68
N ILE A 117 -14.52 6.33 12.95
CA ILE A 117 -14.76 6.60 11.52
C ILE A 117 -14.70 5.32 10.69
N SER A 118 -13.70 4.45 10.94
CA SER A 118 -13.63 3.16 10.25
C SER A 118 -14.86 2.29 10.51
N SER A 119 -15.34 2.24 11.76
CA SER A 119 -16.56 1.49 12.12
C SER A 119 -17.79 2.10 11.44
N CYS A 120 -17.91 3.44 11.41
CA CYS A 120 -18.97 4.15 10.69
C CYS A 120 -18.94 3.87 9.18
N ARG A 121 -17.76 3.93 8.53
CA ARG A 121 -17.63 3.65 7.09
C ARG A 121 -17.99 2.22 6.70
N ARG A 122 -17.90 1.28 7.64
CA ARG A 122 -18.37 -0.11 7.46
C ARG A 122 -19.87 -0.26 7.65
N ILE A 123 -20.51 0.71 8.32
CA ILE A 123 -21.95 0.78 8.49
C ILE A 123 -22.57 1.44 7.25
N ASP A 124 -21.98 2.53 6.80
CA ASP A 124 -22.35 3.30 5.63
C ASP A 124 -21.08 3.88 4.97
N GLU A 125 -20.75 3.38 3.78
CA GLU A 125 -19.55 3.76 3.05
C GLU A 125 -19.62 5.16 2.43
N THR A 126 -20.82 5.74 2.33
CA THR A 126 -21.06 7.05 1.73
C THR A 126 -20.71 8.22 2.68
N LEU A 127 -20.51 7.93 3.98
CA LEU A 127 -20.21 8.93 5.00
C LEU A 127 -18.88 9.67 4.81
N LEU A 128 -17.87 9.03 4.20
CA LEU A 128 -16.56 9.63 4.02
C LEU A 128 -15.81 8.99 2.86
N ALA A 129 -15.40 9.81 1.89
CA ALA A 129 -14.64 9.38 0.74
C ALA A 129 -13.34 8.65 1.13
N HIS A 130 -13.02 7.58 0.40
CA HIS A 130 -11.83 6.77 0.65
C HIS A 130 -10.55 7.62 0.69
N LYS A 131 -10.41 8.54 -0.27
CA LYS A 131 -9.25 9.44 -0.39
C LYS A 131 -9.00 10.29 0.86
N ALA A 132 -10.07 10.76 1.53
CA ALA A 132 -9.96 11.54 2.76
C ALA A 132 -9.55 10.66 3.95
N PHE A 133 -10.05 9.43 3.99
CA PHE A 133 -9.78 8.48 5.08
C PHE A 133 -8.35 7.95 5.08
N GLU A 134 -7.77 7.74 3.90
CA GLU A 134 -6.54 6.97 3.68
C GLU A 134 -5.31 7.51 4.44
N ALA A 135 -4.93 8.76 4.21
CA ALA A 135 -3.69 9.31 4.79
C ALA A 135 -3.71 9.42 6.34
N PRO A 136 -4.81 9.84 7.00
CA PRO A 136 -4.95 9.75 8.45
C PRO A 136 -4.93 8.30 8.96
N TRP A 137 -5.54 7.37 8.23
CA TRP A 137 -5.59 5.95 8.60
C TRP A 137 -4.23 5.27 8.56
N ILE A 138 -3.45 5.51 7.51
CA ILE A 138 -2.06 5.05 7.36
C ILE A 138 -1.20 5.55 8.54
N ARG A 139 -1.32 6.83 8.90
CA ARG A 139 -0.62 7.41 10.07
C ARG A 139 -0.99 6.70 11.37
N ARG A 140 -2.29 6.49 11.62
CA ARG A 140 -2.77 5.73 12.78
C ARG A 140 -2.14 4.34 12.84
N ARG A 141 -2.10 3.65 11.69
CA ARG A 141 -1.54 2.29 11.58
C ARG A 141 -0.05 2.23 11.85
N ILE A 142 0.74 3.08 11.19
CA ILE A 142 2.19 3.15 11.42
C ILE A 142 2.46 3.49 12.89
N PHE A 143 1.69 4.43 13.47
CA PHE A 143 1.82 4.78 14.88
C PHE A 143 1.56 3.60 15.83
N GLN A 144 0.54 2.79 15.56
CA GLN A 144 0.28 1.58 16.34
C GLN A 144 1.44 0.59 16.27
N TRP A 145 2.03 0.41 15.08
CA TRP A 145 3.21 -0.42 14.89
C TRP A 145 4.39 0.09 15.72
N CYS A 146 4.71 1.38 15.59
CA CYS A 146 5.78 2.01 16.36
C CYS A 146 5.54 1.91 17.89
N GLN A 147 4.30 2.11 18.35
CA GLN A 147 3.96 1.99 19.79
C GLN A 147 4.17 0.57 20.34
N ARG A 148 3.89 -0.46 19.54
CA ARG A 148 4.11 -1.85 19.94
C ARG A 148 5.56 -2.32 19.75
N GLY A 149 6.46 -1.44 19.31
CA GLY A 149 7.85 -1.80 18.99
C GLY A 149 7.97 -2.75 17.81
N ALA A 150 6.94 -2.84 16.95
CA ALA A 150 6.99 -3.66 15.75
C ALA A 150 7.88 -2.98 14.70
N PRO A 151 8.80 -3.72 14.04
CA PRO A 151 9.69 -3.15 13.05
C PRO A 151 8.91 -2.74 11.80
N VAL A 152 9.11 -1.50 11.35
CA VAL A 152 8.57 -1.01 10.07
C VAL A 152 9.70 -0.99 9.05
N GLN A 153 9.53 -1.67 7.92
CA GLN A 153 10.54 -1.71 6.86
C GLN A 153 10.43 -0.51 5.93
N LEU A 154 11.56 -0.10 5.36
CA LEU A 154 11.71 1.11 4.56
C LEU A 154 10.87 1.05 3.29
N ILE A 155 11.00 -0.03 2.51
CA ILE A 155 10.27 -0.20 1.25
C ILE A 155 8.76 -0.28 1.50
N GLY A 156 8.36 -0.99 2.55
CA GLY A 156 6.97 -0.98 2.99
C GLY A 156 6.53 0.42 3.42
N LEU A 157 7.31 1.15 4.19
CA LEU A 157 6.90 2.50 4.57
C LEU A 157 6.70 3.41 3.36
N MET A 158 7.61 3.34 2.37
CA MET A 158 7.51 4.06 1.10
C MET A 158 6.26 3.68 0.29
N GLY A 159 5.91 2.38 0.25
CA GLY A 159 4.72 1.91 -0.43
C GLY A 159 3.41 2.41 0.20
N TYR A 160 3.34 2.51 1.53
CA TYR A 160 2.16 3.05 2.22
C TYR A 160 2.00 4.56 2.04
N ILE A 161 3.07 5.29 1.75
CA ILE A 161 3.02 6.75 1.56
C ILE A 161 3.24 7.16 0.09
N SER A 162 2.95 6.25 -0.84
CA SER A 162 3.22 6.45 -2.27
C SER A 162 2.54 7.70 -2.83
N ASN A 163 1.32 8.01 -2.38
CA ASN A 163 0.56 9.19 -2.80
C ASN A 163 0.88 10.48 -2.02
N TYR A 164 1.84 10.43 -1.08
CA TYR A 164 2.26 11.65 -0.40
C TYR A 164 3.02 12.55 -1.39
N LYS A 165 3.39 13.76 -1.00
CA LYS A 165 3.89 14.82 -1.86
C LYS A 165 5.21 15.29 -1.29
N ALA A 166 6.17 15.45 -2.18
CA ALA A 166 7.51 15.91 -1.91
C ALA A 166 7.92 16.86 -3.04
N SER A 167 8.43 18.04 -2.68
CA SER A 167 8.98 18.98 -3.67
C SER A 167 10.31 18.47 -4.20
N ASP A 168 11.14 17.90 -3.32
CA ASP A 168 12.36 17.21 -3.70
C ASP A 168 12.07 15.71 -3.87
N PRO A 169 12.38 15.11 -5.03
CA PRO A 169 12.13 13.68 -5.25
C PRO A 169 12.85 12.79 -4.22
N ARG A 170 14.03 13.18 -3.74
CA ARG A 170 14.83 12.38 -2.78
C ARG A 170 14.15 12.25 -1.42
N ASP A 171 13.27 13.20 -1.08
CA ASP A 171 12.52 13.16 0.18
C ASP A 171 11.53 12.00 0.24
N ARG A 172 11.20 11.35 -0.89
CA ARG A 172 10.47 10.09 -0.92
C ARG A 172 11.16 8.98 -0.13
N VAL A 173 12.49 9.00 -0.11
CA VAL A 173 13.32 8.08 0.68
C VAL A 173 13.67 8.74 2.02
N TYR A 174 14.21 9.96 2.00
CA TYR A 174 14.77 10.59 3.19
C TYR A 174 13.76 10.90 4.30
N SER A 175 12.49 11.16 3.95
CA SER A 175 11.42 11.42 4.91
C SER A 175 11.05 10.22 5.78
N VAL A 176 11.42 9.00 5.38
CA VAL A 176 11.06 7.77 6.09
C VAL A 176 12.24 7.03 6.69
N LEU A 177 13.49 7.39 6.35
CA LEU A 177 14.70 6.77 6.89
C LEU A 177 14.78 6.78 8.41
N GLY A 178 14.33 7.89 9.02
CA GLY A 178 14.30 7.98 10.47
C GLY A 178 13.29 7.02 11.10
N LEU A 179 12.29 6.56 10.38
CA LEU A 179 11.19 5.74 10.93
C LEU A 179 11.42 4.25 10.69
N ALA A 180 12.15 3.90 9.63
CA ALA A 180 12.38 2.52 9.21
C ALA A 180 13.43 1.80 10.07
N ALA A 181 13.18 0.53 10.39
CA ALA A 181 14.11 -0.33 11.14
C ALA A 181 15.35 -0.71 10.31
N ASP A 182 15.18 -0.79 9.00
CA ASP A 182 16.20 -1.06 7.98
C ASP A 182 16.59 0.21 7.20
N GLY A 183 16.46 1.38 7.83
CA GLY A 183 16.85 2.67 7.23
C GLY A 183 18.32 2.74 6.77
N PHE A 184 19.19 1.84 7.25
CA PHE A 184 20.57 1.68 6.78
C PHE A 184 20.69 1.20 5.32
N LEU A 185 19.59 0.72 4.72
CA LEU A 185 19.55 0.34 3.30
C LEU A 185 19.70 1.54 2.37
N ALA A 186 19.37 2.74 2.82
CA ALA A 186 19.60 3.96 2.05
C ALA A 186 20.81 4.71 2.59
N ASP A 187 21.46 5.43 1.68
CA ASP A 187 22.45 6.43 2.04
C ASP A 187 21.87 7.50 2.97
N PRO A 188 22.69 8.06 3.89
CA PRO A 188 22.32 9.26 4.63
C PRO A 188 21.90 10.39 3.66
N PRO A 189 21.00 11.30 4.07
CA PRO A 189 20.55 12.39 3.20
C PRO A 189 21.70 13.22 2.63
N ARG A 190 21.91 13.13 1.30
CA ARG A 190 22.92 13.89 0.55
C ARG A 190 22.25 14.55 -0.65
N TYR A 191 21.81 15.79 -0.47
CA TYR A 191 21.12 16.56 -1.52
C TYR A 191 22.05 17.04 -2.65
N GLN A 192 23.34 16.70 -2.61
CA GLN A 192 24.26 16.85 -3.73
C GLN A 192 24.13 15.68 -4.74
N ASP A 193 23.66 14.51 -4.31
CA ASP A 193 23.44 13.35 -5.17
C ASP A 193 22.18 13.54 -6.02
N SER A 194 22.19 13.06 -7.26
CA SER A 194 20.98 13.03 -8.09
C SER A 194 19.96 12.03 -7.53
N PHE A 195 18.67 12.24 -7.77
CA PHE A 195 17.64 11.32 -7.27
C PHE A 195 17.78 9.93 -7.92
N GLU A 196 18.26 9.87 -9.16
CA GLU A 196 18.53 8.62 -9.88
C GLU A 196 19.55 7.77 -9.14
N ARG A 197 20.62 8.40 -8.67
CA ARG A 197 21.65 7.74 -7.87
C ARG A 197 21.10 7.26 -6.53
N VAL A 198 20.33 8.09 -5.83
CA VAL A 198 19.72 7.74 -4.54
C VAL A 198 18.81 6.53 -4.70
N TYR A 199 17.97 6.51 -5.73
CA TYR A 199 17.03 5.42 -5.98
C TYR A 199 17.74 4.13 -6.39
N SER A 200 18.71 4.23 -7.30
CA SER A 200 19.50 3.08 -7.77
C SER A 200 20.31 2.44 -6.63
N ASN A 201 20.92 3.27 -5.78
CA ASN A 201 21.66 2.80 -4.60
C ASN A 201 20.76 2.10 -3.59
N LEU A 202 19.53 2.58 -3.38
CA LEU A 202 18.57 1.92 -2.50
C LEU A 202 18.21 0.52 -3.03
N VAL A 203 17.92 0.41 -4.33
CA VAL A 203 17.63 -0.89 -4.95
C VAL A 203 18.83 -1.84 -4.85
N LYS A 204 20.03 -1.37 -5.21
CA LYS A 204 21.27 -2.16 -5.07
C LYS A 204 21.47 -2.64 -3.63
N SER A 205 21.36 -1.74 -2.65
CA SER A 205 21.56 -2.06 -1.23
C SER A 205 20.54 -3.08 -0.72
N PHE A 206 19.27 -2.98 -1.16
CA PHE A 206 18.25 -3.97 -0.85
C PHE A 206 18.61 -5.35 -1.39
N VAL A 207 18.97 -5.45 -2.68
CA VAL A 207 19.35 -6.71 -3.34
C VAL A 207 20.62 -7.29 -2.71
N GLU A 208 21.59 -6.45 -2.37
CA GLU A 208 22.83 -6.83 -1.70
C GLU A 208 22.61 -7.36 -0.30
N LYS A 209 21.75 -6.71 0.49
CA LYS A 209 21.46 -7.08 1.88
C LYS A 209 20.57 -8.32 1.97
N HIS A 210 19.50 -8.37 1.20
CA HIS A 210 18.46 -9.39 1.34
C HIS A 210 18.62 -10.56 0.38
N LYS A 211 19.51 -10.45 -0.62
CA LYS A 211 19.66 -11.44 -1.69
C LYS A 211 18.31 -11.75 -2.38
N SER A 212 17.50 -10.71 -2.55
CA SER A 212 16.15 -10.77 -3.10
C SER A 212 15.96 -9.68 -4.15
N LEU A 213 15.20 -10.01 -5.21
CA LEU A 213 14.76 -9.08 -6.26
C LEU A 213 13.34 -8.55 -6.03
N ASP A 214 12.72 -8.82 -4.87
CA ASP A 214 11.31 -8.43 -4.59
C ASP A 214 11.06 -6.93 -4.75
N ILE A 215 12.08 -6.10 -4.52
CA ILE A 215 11.99 -4.65 -4.73
C ILE A 215 11.70 -4.27 -6.19
N LEU A 216 12.03 -5.14 -7.14
CA LEU A 216 11.75 -4.93 -8.56
C LEU A 216 10.25 -5.03 -8.87
N CYS A 217 9.46 -5.73 -8.06
CA CYS A 217 8.01 -5.79 -8.22
C CYS A 217 7.33 -4.41 -8.04
N PHE A 218 8.05 -3.42 -7.55
CA PHE A 218 7.59 -2.05 -7.43
C PHE A 218 7.81 -1.22 -8.69
N VAL A 219 8.60 -1.68 -9.67
CA VAL A 219 8.88 -0.94 -10.92
C VAL A 219 7.59 -0.67 -11.70
N ASP A 220 6.76 -1.69 -11.94
CA ASP A 220 5.52 -1.53 -12.70
C ASP A 220 4.54 -0.54 -12.04
N ARG A 221 4.58 -0.47 -10.71
CA ARG A 221 3.70 0.39 -9.92
C ARG A 221 4.20 1.81 -9.88
N PHE A 222 5.48 1.98 -9.62
CA PHE A 222 6.17 3.26 -9.59
C PHE A 222 6.83 3.52 -10.93
N HIS A 223 6.00 3.77 -11.95
CA HIS A 223 6.47 4.20 -13.25
C HIS A 223 5.82 5.54 -13.62
N CYS A 224 6.63 6.52 -13.99
CA CYS A 224 6.15 7.79 -14.55
C CYS A 224 6.05 7.65 -16.07
N LEU A 225 4.84 7.75 -16.63
CA LEU A 225 4.61 7.70 -18.09
C LEU A 225 5.03 8.99 -18.79
N GLU A 226 5.03 10.12 -18.09
CA GLU A 226 5.29 11.45 -18.67
C GLU A 226 6.79 11.65 -18.96
N HIS A 227 7.22 11.10 -20.08
CA HIS A 227 8.52 11.40 -20.68
C HIS A 227 8.39 12.60 -21.61
N SER A 228 8.41 13.81 -21.06
CA SER A 228 8.87 14.95 -21.86
C SER A 228 10.33 14.67 -22.23
N HIS A 229 10.60 14.31 -23.49
CA HIS A 229 11.94 14.21 -24.12
C HIS A 229 12.73 12.87 -24.09
N GLY A 230 12.06 11.72 -24.21
CA GLY A 230 12.60 10.61 -25.02
C GLY A 230 13.76 9.75 -24.50
N GLN A 231 14.14 9.79 -23.22
CA GLN A 231 14.98 8.76 -22.58
C GLN A 231 14.48 8.46 -21.15
N PRO A 232 14.34 7.19 -20.74
CA PRO A 232 14.10 6.87 -19.34
C PRO A 232 15.32 7.32 -18.51
N ARG A 233 15.11 8.26 -17.57
CA ARG A 233 16.18 8.74 -16.68
C ARG A 233 16.64 7.67 -15.68
N LEU A 234 15.79 6.69 -15.41
CA LEU A 234 16.05 5.59 -14.50
C LEU A 234 16.20 4.27 -15.27
N PRO A 235 17.10 3.38 -14.86
CA PRO A 235 17.15 2.00 -15.36
C PRO A 235 15.82 1.27 -15.14
N SER A 236 15.50 0.30 -16.00
CA SER A 236 14.25 -0.48 -15.93
C SER A 236 14.08 -1.31 -14.65
N TRP A 237 15.13 -1.48 -13.86
CA TRP A 237 15.10 -2.19 -12.58
C TRP A 237 14.97 -1.23 -11.38
N VAL A 238 14.84 0.08 -11.60
CA VAL A 238 14.71 1.06 -10.52
C VAL A 238 13.27 1.60 -10.48
N PRO A 239 12.52 1.39 -9.39
CA PRO A 239 11.21 2.03 -9.21
C PRO A 239 11.33 3.55 -9.21
N ASP A 240 10.50 4.23 -9.99
CA ASP A 240 10.41 5.69 -10.00
C ASP A 240 9.49 6.19 -8.90
N TRP A 241 10.02 6.34 -7.68
CA TRP A 241 9.25 6.82 -6.52
C TRP A 241 8.76 8.28 -6.63
N ARG A 242 9.02 8.97 -7.75
CA ARG A 242 8.37 10.24 -8.07
C ARG A 242 6.91 10.05 -8.46
N ALA A 243 6.56 8.87 -8.98
CA ALA A 243 5.21 8.53 -9.41
C ALA A 243 4.18 8.72 -8.29
N ASP A 244 3.03 9.29 -8.64
CA ASP A 244 1.90 9.44 -7.74
C ASP A 244 1.02 8.18 -7.80
N VAL A 245 1.40 7.18 -7.01
CA VAL A 245 0.73 5.88 -6.99
C VAL A 245 -0.20 5.83 -5.80
N GLN A 246 -1.41 5.29 -5.97
CA GLN A 246 -2.28 4.97 -4.83
C GLN A 246 -1.55 3.98 -3.89
N PRO A 247 -1.64 4.13 -2.56
CA PRO A 247 -1.17 3.14 -1.59
C PRO A 247 -1.87 1.79 -1.81
N TRP A 248 -1.10 0.78 -2.21
CA TRP A 248 -1.62 -0.56 -2.54
C TRP A 248 -0.67 -1.62 -1.99
N MET A 249 -0.44 -1.59 -0.69
CA MET A 249 0.68 -2.32 -0.11
C MET A 249 0.35 -3.73 0.37
N VAL A 250 -0.92 -4.08 0.37
CA VAL A 250 -1.39 -5.38 0.83
C VAL A 250 -1.53 -6.45 -0.28
N PRO A 251 -1.75 -6.12 -1.57
CA PRO A 251 -1.81 -7.13 -2.64
C PRO A 251 -0.53 -7.39 -3.43
N ALA A 252 0.57 -6.67 -3.23
CA ALA A 252 1.82 -7.04 -3.90
C ALA A 252 2.32 -8.38 -3.34
N ILE A 253 2.47 -9.41 -4.18
CA ILE A 253 3.00 -10.73 -3.77
C ILE A 253 4.34 -10.58 -3.02
N ALA A 254 5.16 -9.62 -3.47
CA ALA A 254 6.42 -9.21 -2.85
C ALA A 254 6.30 -8.63 -1.42
N ALA A 255 5.12 -8.15 -1.01
CA ALA A 255 4.86 -7.57 0.31
C ALA A 255 4.05 -8.51 1.23
N GLN A 256 3.93 -9.79 0.89
CA GLN A 256 3.24 -10.77 1.73
C GLN A 256 4.06 -11.13 2.98
N SER A 257 3.40 -11.70 4.00
CA SER A 257 3.98 -12.01 5.32
C SER A 257 5.25 -12.88 5.30
N GLY A 258 5.59 -13.48 4.16
CA GLY A 258 6.84 -14.24 3.97
C GLY A 258 8.05 -13.43 3.60
N ALA A 259 7.85 -12.38 2.82
CA ALA A 259 8.90 -11.46 2.43
C ALA A 259 9.05 -10.37 3.51
N LYS A 260 9.60 -10.76 4.67
CA LYS A 260 9.80 -9.86 5.83
C LYS A 260 10.71 -8.67 5.53
N ASN A 261 11.49 -8.74 4.45
CA ASN A 261 12.40 -7.71 3.94
C ASN A 261 11.68 -6.53 3.29
N VAL A 262 10.58 -6.75 2.57
CA VAL A 262 9.76 -5.63 2.04
C VAL A 262 8.91 -5.05 3.15
N GLY A 263 8.40 -5.92 4.02
CA GLY A 263 7.50 -5.57 5.11
C GLY A 263 6.09 -5.27 4.63
N ASN A 264 5.13 -5.46 5.54
CA ASN A 264 3.76 -4.99 5.37
C ASN A 264 3.27 -4.44 6.71
N LEU A 265 2.36 -3.48 6.68
CA LEU A 265 1.72 -2.96 7.90
C LEU A 265 0.40 -3.69 8.13
N ARG A 266 0.41 -5.02 8.06
CA ARG A 266 -0.78 -5.81 8.40
C ARG A 266 -1.21 -5.53 9.85
N PRO A 267 -2.47 -5.78 10.23
CA PRO A 267 -2.89 -5.61 11.62
C PRO A 267 -1.98 -6.37 12.60
N LEU A 268 -1.62 -5.73 13.71
CA LEU A 268 -0.65 -6.26 14.69
C LEU A 268 -1.06 -7.59 15.34
N ILE A 269 -2.34 -7.95 15.28
CA ILE A 269 -2.84 -9.26 15.74
C ILE A 269 -2.20 -10.42 14.94
N PHE A 270 -1.74 -10.16 13.71
CA PHE A 270 -1.09 -11.14 12.86
C PHE A 270 0.44 -11.22 13.06
N LEU A 271 1.03 -10.33 13.87
CA LEU A 271 2.48 -10.31 14.13
C LEU A 271 2.93 -11.29 15.21
N TYR A 272 2.03 -11.62 16.15
CA TYR A 272 2.29 -12.55 17.25
C TYR A 272 1.25 -13.65 17.23
N PRO A 273 1.45 -14.70 16.40
CA PRO A 273 0.61 -15.87 16.45
C PRO A 273 0.99 -16.65 17.71
N GLU A 274 0.34 -16.38 18.84
CA GLU A 274 0.14 -17.46 19.80
C GLU A 274 -0.77 -18.49 19.11
N GLY A 275 -0.16 -19.49 18.47
CA GLY A 275 -0.85 -20.66 17.92
C GLY A 275 -1.31 -20.62 16.47
N ASN A 276 -1.40 -19.46 15.79
CA ASN A 276 -1.85 -19.43 14.38
C ASN A 276 -0.71 -19.59 13.37
N LYS A 277 -0.60 -20.79 12.79
CA LYS A 277 0.20 -21.05 11.58
C LYS A 277 -0.51 -20.44 10.37
N TYR A 278 -0.28 -19.16 10.09
CA TYR A 278 -0.70 -18.60 8.81
C TYR A 278 0.21 -19.11 7.70
N ASP A 279 -0.38 -19.62 6.62
CA ASP A 279 0.38 -20.01 5.45
C ASP A 279 0.97 -18.77 4.77
N VAL A 280 2.29 -18.81 4.68
CA VAL A 280 3.10 -17.75 4.10
C VAL A 280 3.46 -18.19 2.69
N PHE A 281 2.80 -17.60 1.71
CA PHE A 281 3.11 -17.82 0.30
C PHE A 281 4.22 -16.87 -0.14
N MET A 282 5.19 -17.40 -0.87
CA MET A 282 6.29 -16.64 -1.47
C MET A 282 6.45 -17.13 -2.91
N ALA A 283 6.69 -16.22 -3.84
CA ALA A 283 6.81 -16.53 -5.28
C ALA A 283 7.96 -17.51 -5.61
N GLY A 284 8.90 -17.72 -4.69
CA GLY A 284 9.87 -18.80 -4.79
C GLY A 284 10.74 -18.93 -3.55
N LYS A 285 10.96 -20.17 -3.10
CA LYS A 285 11.98 -20.50 -2.10
C LYS A 285 13.13 -21.22 -2.80
N SER A 286 13.90 -20.50 -3.61
CA SER A 286 15.11 -21.08 -4.20
C SER A 286 16.14 -21.35 -3.10
N ARG A 287 16.71 -22.55 -3.09
CA ARG A 287 17.87 -22.88 -2.24
C ARG A 287 19.19 -22.43 -2.87
N ALA A 288 19.19 -22.13 -4.17
CA ALA A 288 20.37 -21.65 -4.88
C ALA A 288 20.60 -20.16 -4.62
N PRO A 289 21.86 -19.70 -4.52
CA PRO A 289 22.15 -18.29 -4.32
C PRO A 289 21.71 -17.49 -5.55
N LEU A 290 21.04 -16.35 -5.30
CA LEU A 290 20.72 -15.38 -6.33
C LEU A 290 22.03 -14.86 -6.94
N LYS A 291 22.21 -15.06 -8.25
CA LYS A 291 23.34 -14.53 -9.01
C LYS A 291 22.92 -13.29 -9.76
N TYR A 292 23.56 -12.17 -9.43
CA TYR A 292 23.31 -10.87 -10.02
C TYR A 292 24.60 -10.05 -10.08
N ASN A 293 24.63 -9.06 -10.96
CA ASN A 293 25.69 -8.05 -11.01
C ASN A 293 25.13 -6.72 -11.51
N PHE A 294 25.52 -5.63 -10.84
CA PHE A 294 25.22 -4.25 -11.24
C PHE A 294 26.42 -3.68 -11.99
N SER A 295 26.19 -3.00 -13.11
CA SER A 295 27.24 -2.26 -13.80
C SER A 295 27.75 -1.09 -12.95
N SER A 296 29.00 -0.68 -13.17
CA SER A 296 29.63 0.41 -12.41
C SER A 296 28.92 1.76 -12.54
N ASP A 297 28.25 1.97 -13.67
CA ASP A 297 27.47 3.16 -13.99
C ASP A 297 25.99 3.06 -13.56
N PHE A 298 25.60 1.96 -12.89
CA PHE A 298 24.23 1.69 -12.45
C PHE A 298 23.19 1.68 -13.57
N ARG A 299 23.58 1.42 -14.82
CA ARG A 299 22.63 1.32 -15.94
C ARG A 299 22.09 -0.10 -16.14
N ILE A 300 22.89 -1.12 -15.84
CA ILE A 300 22.59 -2.51 -16.19
C ILE A 300 22.59 -3.35 -14.92
N LEU A 301 21.47 -4.03 -14.69
CA LEU A 301 21.37 -5.16 -13.76
C LEU A 301 21.35 -6.44 -14.59
N THR A 302 22.32 -7.31 -14.35
CA THR A 302 22.35 -8.66 -14.91
C THR A 302 21.95 -9.66 -13.83
N CYS A 303 21.08 -10.61 -14.17
CA CYS A 303 20.61 -11.66 -13.28
C CYS A 303 20.68 -13.01 -13.99
N GLN A 304 21.01 -14.08 -13.26
CA GLN A 304 20.80 -15.44 -13.76
C GLN A 304 19.34 -15.84 -13.50
N GLY A 305 18.65 -16.30 -14.54
CA GLY A 305 17.30 -16.81 -14.46
C GLY A 305 17.09 -17.96 -15.44
N ALA A 306 15.88 -18.51 -15.42
CA ALA A 306 15.43 -19.49 -16.40
C ALA A 306 14.44 -18.77 -17.34
N PHE A 307 14.64 -18.91 -18.65
CA PHE A 307 13.63 -18.48 -19.61
C PHE A 307 12.54 -19.54 -19.65
N VAL A 308 11.32 -19.17 -19.29
CA VAL A 308 10.21 -20.12 -19.17
C VAL A 308 9.39 -20.11 -20.46
N ASP A 309 8.88 -18.95 -20.85
CA ASP A 309 8.05 -18.80 -22.05
C ASP A 309 7.97 -17.32 -22.48
N LEU A 310 7.44 -17.08 -23.67
CA LEU A 310 7.08 -15.75 -24.19
C LEU A 310 5.58 -15.54 -24.03
N VAL A 311 5.17 -14.45 -23.39
CA VAL A 311 3.75 -14.06 -23.39
C VAL A 311 3.43 -13.38 -24.71
N ASP A 312 2.85 -14.15 -25.64
CA ASP A 312 2.47 -13.70 -27.00
C ASP A 312 1.19 -12.83 -27.03
N GLY A 313 0.35 -12.93 -26.00
CA GLY A 313 -0.83 -12.10 -25.88
C GLY A 313 -1.45 -12.18 -24.50
N ILE A 314 -2.16 -11.12 -24.11
CA ILE A 314 -2.93 -11.06 -22.86
C ILE A 314 -4.38 -10.82 -23.24
N GLY A 315 -5.26 -11.75 -22.84
CA GLY A 315 -6.71 -11.57 -22.88
C GLY A 315 -7.24 -11.01 -21.57
N GLY A 316 -8.45 -10.46 -21.58
CA GLY A 316 -9.08 -9.88 -20.39
C GLY A 316 -10.53 -10.31 -20.21
N LEU A 317 -11.08 -10.03 -19.04
CA LEU A 317 -12.53 -10.07 -18.80
C LEU A 317 -12.98 -8.65 -18.46
N LYS A 318 -13.80 -8.06 -19.31
CA LYS A 318 -14.45 -6.77 -19.07
C LYS A 318 -15.77 -7.03 -18.36
N VAL A 319 -15.96 -6.44 -17.18
CA VAL A 319 -17.26 -6.46 -16.52
C VAL A 319 -18.17 -5.45 -17.21
N VAL A 320 -19.25 -5.94 -17.81
CA VAL A 320 -20.30 -5.14 -18.43
C VAL A 320 -21.56 -5.31 -17.58
N TYR A 321 -22.18 -4.20 -17.25
CA TYR A 321 -23.45 -4.16 -16.54
C TYR A 321 -24.54 -3.98 -17.59
N THR A 322 -25.30 -5.05 -17.86
CA THR A 322 -26.44 -4.97 -18.79
C THR A 322 -27.73 -4.95 -17.98
N ASP A 323 -28.53 -3.91 -18.22
CA ASP A 323 -29.89 -3.77 -17.70
C ASP A 323 -30.84 -4.40 -18.73
N GLU A 324 -30.85 -5.73 -18.77
CA GLU A 324 -31.62 -6.47 -19.79
C GLU A 324 -33.13 -6.46 -19.51
N ASP A 325 -33.53 -6.31 -18.24
CA ASP A 325 -34.92 -6.20 -17.84
C ASP A 325 -35.11 -4.91 -17.04
N LYS A 326 -35.67 -3.88 -17.67
CA LYS A 326 -36.04 -2.55 -17.09
C LYS A 326 -37.08 -2.63 -15.95
N THR A 327 -37.10 -3.71 -15.19
CA THR A 327 -38.14 -4.06 -14.22
C THR A 327 -37.63 -4.71 -12.93
N ASN A 328 -36.31 -4.90 -12.70
CA ASN A 328 -35.81 -5.39 -11.40
C ASN A 328 -34.47 -4.74 -10.97
N ASP A 329 -34.37 -4.40 -9.68
CA ASP A 329 -33.29 -3.64 -9.01
C ASP A 329 -31.89 -4.34 -8.96
N GLU A 330 -31.63 -5.38 -9.73
CA GLU A 330 -30.35 -6.09 -9.72
C GLU A 330 -29.71 -6.16 -11.12
N VAL A 331 -28.69 -5.32 -11.34
CA VAL A 331 -27.92 -5.30 -12.59
C VAL A 331 -26.98 -6.50 -12.65
N ALA A 332 -27.20 -7.41 -13.59
CA ALA A 332 -26.37 -8.59 -13.76
C ALA A 332 -24.95 -8.21 -14.22
N LYS A 333 -23.92 -8.78 -13.57
CA LYS A 333 -22.53 -8.67 -13.99
C LYS A 333 -22.25 -9.65 -15.12
N VAL A 334 -22.17 -9.16 -16.35
CA VAL A 334 -21.74 -9.97 -17.51
C VAL A 334 -20.24 -9.80 -17.69
N TYR A 335 -19.49 -10.90 -17.72
CA TYR A 335 -18.06 -10.88 -18.02
C TYR A 335 -17.87 -11.06 -19.53
N GLN A 336 -17.62 -9.96 -20.23
CA GLN A 336 -17.29 -10.00 -21.65
C GLN A 336 -15.82 -10.32 -21.83
N SER A 337 -15.51 -11.40 -22.54
CA SER A 337 -14.12 -11.70 -22.92
C SER A 337 -13.57 -10.58 -23.81
N VAL A 338 -12.43 -10.02 -23.43
CA VAL A 338 -11.64 -9.14 -24.28
C VAL A 338 -10.71 -10.03 -25.10
N GLU A 339 -10.72 -9.86 -26.41
CA GLU A 339 -9.85 -10.60 -27.32
C GLU A 339 -8.38 -10.45 -26.91
N SER A 340 -7.63 -11.54 -27.10
CA SER A 340 -6.19 -11.55 -26.83
C SER A 340 -5.51 -10.45 -27.64
N THR A 341 -4.57 -9.73 -27.04
CA THR A 341 -3.67 -8.82 -27.79
C THR A 341 -2.69 -9.57 -28.69
N SER A 342 -2.73 -10.91 -28.72
CA SER A 342 -1.94 -11.72 -29.67
C SER A 342 -2.31 -11.29 -31.08
N ILE A 343 -1.35 -10.65 -31.75
CA ILE A 343 -1.43 -10.35 -33.17
C ILE A 343 -1.18 -11.68 -33.86
N HIS A 344 -2.24 -12.29 -34.40
CA HIS A 344 -2.18 -13.52 -35.19
C HIS A 344 -0.84 -13.70 -35.94
N GLY A 345 0.01 -14.58 -35.40
CA GLY A 345 1.23 -15.04 -36.05
C GLY A 345 2.33 -14.00 -36.23
N THR A 346 3.02 -13.60 -35.14
CA THR A 346 4.39 -13.09 -35.28
C THR A 346 5.29 -14.23 -35.79
N SER A 347 5.35 -14.38 -37.12
CA SER A 347 6.35 -15.18 -37.82
C SER A 347 7.74 -14.51 -37.86
N GLU A 348 7.89 -13.35 -37.24
CA GLU A 348 9.18 -12.80 -36.88
C GLU A 348 9.22 -12.74 -35.37
N ALA A 349 9.96 -13.68 -34.77
CA ALA A 349 10.33 -13.64 -33.37
C ALA A 349 10.66 -12.20 -33.01
N SER A 350 10.00 -11.67 -31.98
CA SER A 350 10.43 -10.45 -31.32
C SER A 350 11.94 -10.61 -31.11
N GLN A 351 12.73 -9.89 -31.90
CA GLN A 351 14.19 -9.97 -31.91
C GLN A 351 14.76 -9.31 -30.65
N ILE A 352 14.15 -9.55 -29.50
CA ILE A 352 14.80 -9.37 -28.20
C ILE A 352 15.85 -10.46 -28.14
N ASN A 353 17.03 -10.16 -28.69
CA ASN A 353 18.34 -10.75 -28.43
C ASN A 353 18.36 -12.15 -27.77
N ALA A 354 17.61 -13.13 -28.30
CA ALA A 354 17.72 -14.51 -27.87
C ALA A 354 19.15 -15.04 -28.12
N LYS A 355 19.84 -14.44 -29.10
CA LYS A 355 21.29 -14.61 -29.36
C LYS A 355 22.22 -14.16 -28.22
N LEU A 356 21.78 -13.31 -27.29
CA LEU A 356 22.58 -12.88 -26.11
C LEU A 356 22.33 -13.75 -24.88
N LEU A 357 21.32 -14.64 -24.90
CA LEU A 357 21.12 -15.60 -23.84
C LEU A 357 22.13 -16.74 -24.06
N ASN A 358 23.06 -16.93 -23.12
CA ASN A 358 23.80 -18.19 -23.03
C ASN A 358 22.79 -19.29 -22.66
N GLN A 359 22.18 -19.89 -23.67
CA GLN A 359 21.22 -20.97 -23.54
C GLN A 359 21.98 -22.24 -23.17
N ALA A 360 22.16 -22.50 -21.88
CA ALA A 360 22.04 -23.87 -21.43
C ALA A 360 20.54 -24.18 -21.52
N GLU A 361 20.15 -25.08 -22.44
CA GLU A 361 18.76 -25.54 -22.50
C GLU A 361 18.37 -26.02 -21.10
N LEU A 362 17.19 -25.58 -20.65
CA LEU A 362 16.61 -26.14 -19.43
C LEU A 362 16.53 -27.66 -19.62
N ASP A 363 17.09 -28.39 -18.66
CA ASP A 363 16.95 -29.85 -18.57
C ASP A 363 15.49 -30.25 -18.83
N SER A 364 15.29 -31.13 -19.80
CA SER A 364 13.97 -31.56 -20.28
C SER A 364 13.13 -32.20 -19.17
N GLU A 365 13.76 -32.70 -18.10
CA GLU A 365 13.07 -33.18 -16.90
C GLU A 365 12.63 -32.04 -15.95
N GLN A 366 13.29 -30.88 -15.99
CA GLN A 366 13.04 -29.76 -15.10
C GLN A 366 12.01 -28.77 -15.65
N ALA A 367 11.97 -28.57 -16.97
CA ALA A 367 11.03 -27.64 -17.61
C ALA A 367 9.56 -27.89 -17.24
N PRO A 368 9.04 -29.15 -17.25
CA PRO A 368 7.67 -29.43 -16.82
C PRO A 368 7.41 -29.10 -15.35
N ARG A 369 8.41 -29.27 -14.47
CA ARG A 369 8.30 -28.93 -13.04
C ARG A 369 8.22 -27.42 -12.82
N TYR A 370 9.00 -26.64 -13.56
CA TYR A 370 8.91 -25.18 -13.52
C TYR A 370 7.55 -24.69 -14.02
N MET A 371 7.04 -25.26 -15.11
CA MET A 371 5.70 -24.94 -15.63
C MET A 371 4.60 -25.31 -14.64
N ASP A 372 4.62 -26.50 -14.03
CA ASP A 372 3.66 -26.89 -12.99
C ASP A 372 3.71 -25.93 -11.78
N HIS A 373 4.90 -25.52 -11.33
CA HIS A 373 5.04 -24.55 -10.24
C HIS A 373 4.49 -23.17 -10.61
N ILE A 374 4.75 -22.68 -11.82
CA ILE A 374 4.26 -21.39 -12.31
C ILE A 374 2.74 -21.44 -12.49
N PHE A 375 2.21 -22.51 -13.10
CA PHE A 375 0.77 -22.74 -13.19
C PHE A 375 0.15 -22.80 -11.81
N ARG A 376 0.73 -23.46 -10.81
CA ARG A 376 0.20 -23.44 -9.43
C ARG A 376 0.22 -22.05 -8.79
N CYS A 377 1.18 -21.20 -9.15
CA CYS A 377 1.25 -19.82 -8.69
C CYS A 377 0.20 -18.91 -9.40
N LEU A 378 -0.10 -19.20 -10.67
CA LEU A 378 -1.04 -18.41 -11.51
C LEU A 378 -2.49 -18.89 -11.40
N MET A 379 -2.71 -20.20 -11.40
CA MET A 379 -3.98 -20.94 -11.25
C MET A 379 -4.34 -21.17 -9.78
N LEU A 380 -3.92 -20.26 -8.88
CA LEU A 380 -4.59 -20.13 -7.60
C LEU A 380 -6.06 -19.87 -7.90
N ASN A 381 -6.87 -20.93 -7.86
CA ASN A 381 -8.31 -20.89 -7.76
C ASN A 381 -8.63 -19.83 -6.70
N ARG A 382 -9.08 -18.65 -7.14
CA ARG A 382 -9.29 -17.45 -6.33
C ARG A 382 -10.56 -17.60 -5.48
N GLN A 383 -10.62 -18.66 -4.68
CA GLN A 383 -11.53 -18.82 -3.55
C GLN A 383 -10.80 -18.46 -2.23
N ASP A 384 -10.09 -17.33 -2.24
CA ASP A 384 -9.44 -16.68 -1.07
C ASP A 384 -8.76 -17.59 -0.03
N ARG A 385 -7.88 -18.51 -0.48
CA ARG A 385 -6.99 -19.28 0.40
C ARG A 385 -5.66 -18.56 0.74
N TYR A 386 -5.67 -17.23 0.76
CA TYR A 386 -4.53 -16.43 1.27
C TYR A 386 -4.39 -16.48 2.79
N LEU A 387 -5.40 -17.02 3.47
CA LEU A 387 -5.45 -17.28 4.89
C LEU A 387 -5.93 -18.72 5.03
N SER A 388 -5.14 -19.59 5.63
CA SER A 388 -5.43 -21.01 5.83
C SER A 388 -6.49 -21.28 6.89
N GLN A 389 -7.56 -20.49 6.87
CA GLN A 389 -8.79 -20.69 7.64
C GLN A 389 -9.96 -20.52 6.69
N ASP A 390 -11.07 -21.24 6.92
CA ASP A 390 -12.36 -20.85 6.37
C ASP A 390 -12.67 -19.45 6.90
N ILE A 391 -12.39 -18.43 6.09
CA ILE A 391 -12.70 -17.04 6.41
C ILE A 391 -14.23 -16.98 6.34
N PRO A 392 -14.95 -16.77 7.46
CA PRO A 392 -16.37 -16.50 7.37
C PRO A 392 -16.50 -15.25 6.51
N ALA A 393 -17.40 -15.23 5.52
CA ALA A 393 -17.70 -14.06 4.68
C ALA A 393 -18.08 -12.77 5.45
N LYS A 394 -18.03 -12.82 6.78
CA LYS A 394 -18.31 -11.79 7.76
C LYS A 394 -17.10 -10.90 8.08
N GLU A 395 -15.85 -11.29 7.78
CA GLU A 395 -14.68 -10.53 8.29
C GLU A 395 -13.87 -9.73 7.26
N PHE A 396 -14.01 -9.98 5.95
CA PHE A 396 -13.27 -9.23 4.93
C PHE A 396 -14.10 -9.07 3.66
N SER A 397 -14.31 -7.84 3.23
CA SER A 397 -14.82 -7.58 1.88
C SER A 397 -13.63 -7.40 0.92
N TYR A 398 -13.77 -7.87 -0.32
CA TYR A 398 -12.80 -7.62 -1.39
C TYR A 398 -12.48 -6.12 -1.56
N LEU A 399 -13.41 -5.22 -1.19
CA LEU A 399 -13.19 -3.78 -1.14
C LEU A 399 -12.26 -3.35 0.00
N GLU A 400 -12.22 -4.07 1.12
CA GLU A 400 -11.20 -3.86 2.16
C GLU A 400 -9.80 -4.17 1.63
N PHE A 401 -9.66 -5.20 0.78
CA PHE A 401 -8.39 -5.57 0.14
C PHE A 401 -7.86 -4.51 -0.84
N GLN A 402 -8.76 -3.72 -1.44
CA GLN A 402 -8.41 -2.55 -2.27
C GLN A 402 -8.22 -1.27 -1.44
N ALA A 403 -8.74 -1.24 -0.20
CA ALA A 403 -8.65 -0.13 0.74
C ALA A 403 -7.48 -0.28 1.76
N PHE A 404 -6.52 -1.17 1.47
CA PHE A 404 -5.43 -1.57 2.36
C PHE A 404 -4.03 -1.18 1.91
#